data_AF-A0A6J1CT04-F1
#
_entry.id   AF-A0A6J1CT04-F1
#
_cell.length_a   1.000
_cell.length_b   1.000
_cell.length_c   1.000
_cell.angle_alpha   90.00
_cell.angle_beta   90.00
_cell.angle_gamma   90.00
#
_symmetry.space_group_name_H-M   'P 1'
#
loop_
_entity.id
_entity.type
_entity.pdbx_description
1 polymer ?
#
loop_
_entity_poly.entity_id
_entity_poly.type
_entity_poly.pdbx_seq_one_letter_code
_entity_poly.pdbx_strand_id
1 'polypeptide(L)'
;MLDGGMAMPLYTLNSPAPIRGNANKTTTSFRRRLDLYSAVRISSVLQTDENDNLPASKKISSTGKSLSRSRTPRPLLGPPNTVGVIGGVSVFSTLLFLEKLVWWSFKDGQESIPFVVCSDSTLDKGLPPLTSLSTFSTNSSQHGHNDAPIIENFKRKRVFLEQSGAQCLITPCHISHRWLNDKSESCRLPFIHVGDCVARELKEANLKPLEAGSNVRIGLLATDTSTAANFYNERLQNQGFDVVLPDEATMDHIVVPAVEALNKRDLEGARNLLRIAVHVLLVRAANMVILVSDEFLNLLPPDDPLLKKCIDPMDALARAAIKWSRSTDNLHERT
;
A
#
# COMPACT_ATOMS: atom_id res chain seq x y z
N MET A 1 -14.34 -30.36 65.46
CA MET A 1 -12.96 -30.06 65.92
C MET A 1 -12.06 -30.32 64.73
N LEU A 2 -11.80 -29.26 63.96
CA LEU A 2 -10.47 -28.59 63.82
C LEU A 2 -9.57 -29.39 62.87
N ASP A 3 -9.48 -28.96 61.61
CA ASP A 3 -8.44 -28.05 61.04
C ASP A 3 -7.31 -28.91 60.44
N GLY A 4 -6.81 -28.71 59.23
CA GLY A 4 -6.57 -27.45 58.54
C GLY A 4 -5.06 -27.18 58.54
N GLY A 5 -4.45 -27.05 57.36
CA GLY A 5 -3.13 -26.41 57.20
C GLY A 5 -1.97 -27.32 56.79
N MET A 6 -1.66 -27.32 55.50
CA MET A 6 -0.38 -27.77 54.95
C MET A 6 0.62 -26.61 55.08
N ALA A 7 1.66 -26.77 55.91
CA ALA A 7 2.69 -25.77 56.14
C ALA A 7 3.94 -26.05 55.29
N MET A 8 4.46 -24.98 54.69
CA MET A 8 5.76 -24.88 54.01
C MET A 8 6.95 -25.13 54.96
N PRO A 9 8.12 -25.53 54.41
CA PRO A 9 9.39 -25.10 54.97
C PRO A 9 10.08 -24.09 54.05
N LEU A 10 10.40 -22.93 54.63
CA LEU A 10 11.36 -21.95 54.13
C LEU A 10 12.77 -22.57 54.13
N TYR A 11 13.50 -22.41 53.03
CA TYR A 11 14.96 -22.50 53.04
C TYR A 11 15.59 -21.23 52.51
N THR A 12 16.69 -20.91 53.19
CA THR A 12 17.36 -19.64 53.36
C THR A 12 18.20 -19.23 52.14
N LEU A 13 18.30 -17.91 51.96
CA LEU A 13 19.21 -17.20 51.05
C LEU A 13 20.66 -17.70 51.12
N ASN A 14 21.25 -17.96 49.95
CA ASN A 14 22.68 -17.79 49.70
C ASN A 14 22.87 -17.26 48.29
N SER A 15 23.23 -15.98 48.19
CA SER A 15 23.70 -15.33 46.97
C SER A 15 25.17 -15.65 46.72
N PRO A 16 25.59 -15.79 45.46
CA PRO A 16 26.85 -15.22 45.00
C PRO A 16 26.65 -14.14 43.91
N ALA A 17 27.66 -13.28 43.81
CA ALA A 17 27.75 -12.03 43.06
C ALA A 17 27.63 -12.18 41.50
N PRO A 18 27.46 -11.08 40.75
CA PRO A 18 26.82 -11.08 39.44
C PRO A 18 27.77 -11.50 38.33
N ILE A 19 27.37 -12.50 37.55
CA ILE A 19 28.00 -12.81 36.26
C ILE A 19 27.21 -12.07 35.17
N ARG A 20 27.91 -11.13 34.53
CA ARG A 20 27.49 -10.35 33.37
C ARG A 20 27.17 -11.29 32.19
N GLY A 21 25.89 -11.65 32.06
CA GLY A 21 25.34 -12.46 30.98
C GLY A 21 24.83 -11.59 29.83
N ASN A 22 25.41 -11.80 28.66
CA ASN A 22 25.16 -11.08 27.41
C ASN A 22 23.69 -11.23 26.94
N ALA A 23 22.88 -10.18 27.09
CA ALA A 23 21.54 -10.10 26.53
C ALA A 23 21.63 -9.75 25.04
N ASN A 24 21.62 -10.76 24.18
CA ASN A 24 21.38 -10.61 22.74
C ASN A 24 20.94 -11.95 22.15
N LYS A 25 19.62 -12.19 22.04
CA LYS A 25 19.01 -13.15 21.09
C LYS A 25 17.47 -13.14 21.22
N THR A 26 16.82 -12.13 20.66
CA THR A 26 15.40 -12.19 20.21
C THR A 26 15.10 -11.03 19.25
N THR A 27 15.94 -10.85 18.23
CA THR A 27 15.71 -9.86 17.16
C THR A 27 15.95 -10.52 15.81
N THR A 28 15.07 -11.40 15.34
CA THR A 28 15.13 -11.93 13.96
C THR A 28 13.82 -12.60 13.52
N SER A 29 12.89 -11.81 12.98
CA SER A 29 11.90 -12.31 11.99
C SER A 29 11.58 -11.29 10.90
N PHE A 30 11.73 -9.98 11.16
CA PHE A 30 11.61 -8.93 10.15
C PHE A 30 12.81 -8.77 9.19
N ARG A 31 13.94 -9.46 9.42
CA ARG A 31 15.18 -9.31 8.62
C ARG A 31 15.53 -10.47 7.69
N ARG A 32 14.78 -11.56 7.65
CA ARG A 32 15.17 -12.73 6.84
C ARG A 32 14.94 -12.57 5.31
N ARG A 33 14.60 -11.36 4.83
CA ARG A 33 14.54 -11.01 3.40
C ARG A 33 15.62 -10.03 2.94
N LEU A 34 16.58 -9.66 3.80
CA LEU A 34 17.59 -8.65 3.44
C LEU A 34 18.87 -9.21 2.79
N ASP A 35 19.09 -10.53 2.80
CA ASP A 35 20.34 -11.14 2.30
C ASP A 35 20.46 -11.27 0.76
N LEU A 36 19.58 -10.62 -0.02
CA LEU A 36 19.76 -10.48 -1.48
C LEU A 36 20.05 -9.05 -1.95
N TYR A 37 20.10 -8.06 -1.06
CA TYR A 37 20.36 -6.66 -1.43
C TYR A 37 21.85 -6.33 -1.36
N SER A 38 22.62 -6.72 -2.37
CA SER A 38 24.01 -6.24 -2.52
C SER A 38 24.28 -5.47 -3.82
N ALA A 39 23.27 -5.10 -4.60
CA ALA A 39 23.51 -4.38 -5.87
C ALA A 39 22.49 -3.30 -6.27
N VAL A 40 21.70 -2.74 -5.34
CA VAL A 40 20.83 -1.60 -5.70
C VAL A 40 21.58 -0.29 -5.46
N ARG A 41 22.06 0.35 -6.53
CA ARG A 41 22.51 1.76 -6.47
C ARG A 41 21.29 2.66 -6.34
N ILE A 42 21.10 3.24 -5.16
CA ILE A 42 20.12 4.31 -4.93
C ILE A 42 20.86 5.64 -5.15
N SER A 43 20.47 6.39 -6.17
CA SER A 43 20.92 7.77 -6.38
C SER A 43 19.86 8.70 -5.81
N SER A 44 20.09 9.29 -4.64
CA SER A 44 19.23 10.36 -4.11
C SER A 44 19.67 11.70 -4.69
N VAL A 45 18.77 12.42 -5.37
CA VAL A 45 18.99 13.81 -5.74
C VAL A 45 18.39 14.68 -4.64
N LEU A 46 19.25 15.31 -3.84
CA LEU A 46 18.86 16.40 -2.95
C LEU A 46 18.88 17.70 -3.77
N GLN A 47 17.73 18.35 -3.92
CA GLN A 47 17.69 19.73 -4.38
C GLN A 47 17.77 20.63 -3.14
N THR A 48 18.94 21.25 -2.93
CA THR A 48 19.07 22.41 -2.06
C THR A 48 19.02 23.65 -2.93
N ASP A 49 17.90 24.39 -2.86
CA ASP A 49 17.88 25.79 -3.25
C ASP A 49 18.63 26.57 -2.18
N GLU A 50 19.93 26.80 -2.40
CA GLU A 50 20.65 27.89 -1.75
C GLU A 50 21.21 28.80 -2.84
N ASN A 51 20.47 29.88 -3.08
CA ASN A 51 20.97 31.06 -3.75
C ASN A 51 21.16 32.13 -2.66
N ASP A 52 22.41 32.40 -2.27
CA ASP A 52 22.85 33.77 -1.97
C ASP A 52 24.39 33.90 -1.81
N ASN A 53 24.95 34.61 -2.80
CA ASN A 53 26.02 35.61 -2.72
C ASN A 53 27.48 35.23 -2.37
N LEU A 54 28.29 35.20 -3.45
CA LEU A 54 29.69 35.65 -3.44
C LEU A 54 29.78 37.04 -4.11
N PRO A 55 30.57 38.00 -3.62
CA PRO A 55 30.96 39.16 -4.42
C PRO A 55 32.34 38.91 -5.04
N ALA A 56 32.40 38.96 -6.37
CA ALA A 56 33.64 39.21 -7.11
C ALA A 56 33.48 40.43 -8.02
N SER A 57 34.54 41.23 -8.04
CA SER A 57 34.58 42.59 -8.55
C SER A 57 34.57 42.73 -10.08
N LYS A 58 34.10 43.91 -10.52
CA LYS A 58 34.48 44.70 -11.71
C LYS A 58 33.91 44.32 -13.10
N LYS A 59 32.97 45.19 -13.52
CA LYS A 59 32.65 45.75 -14.85
C LYS A 59 33.40 45.20 -16.07
N ILE A 60 32.64 44.86 -17.12
CA ILE A 60 32.66 45.51 -18.45
C ILE A 60 31.28 45.28 -19.12
N SER A 61 30.83 46.29 -19.84
CA SER A 61 29.52 46.38 -20.50
C SER A 61 29.42 45.53 -21.77
N SER A 62 28.27 44.94 -22.04
CA SER A 62 27.70 44.93 -23.39
C SER A 62 26.19 44.63 -23.33
N THR A 63 25.45 45.43 -24.07
CA THR A 63 24.02 45.40 -24.26
C THR A 63 23.63 44.18 -25.10
N GLY A 64 22.96 43.21 -24.48
CA GLY A 64 22.29 42.11 -25.16
C GLY A 64 20.91 41.89 -24.54
N LYS A 65 19.85 42.14 -25.31
CA LYS A 65 18.48 41.76 -24.95
C LYS A 65 18.44 40.23 -24.82
N SER A 66 18.52 39.72 -23.59
CA SER A 66 18.25 38.32 -23.31
C SER A 66 16.74 38.09 -23.36
N LEU A 67 16.27 37.47 -24.45
CA LEU A 67 14.99 36.77 -24.44
C LEU A 67 15.11 35.68 -23.36
N SER A 68 14.44 35.86 -22.24
CA SER A 68 14.21 34.79 -21.27
C SER A 68 13.31 33.74 -21.93
N ARG A 69 13.92 32.83 -22.69
CA ARG A 69 13.30 31.55 -23.01
C ARG A 69 13.05 30.87 -21.68
N SER A 70 11.79 30.90 -21.24
CA SER A 70 11.23 29.99 -20.24
C SER A 70 11.72 28.58 -20.61
N ARG A 71 12.76 28.12 -19.90
CA ARG A 71 13.32 26.80 -20.09
C ARG A 71 12.40 25.90 -19.31
N THR A 72 11.42 25.29 -19.99
CA THR A 72 10.64 24.21 -19.40
C THR A 72 11.65 23.21 -18.81
N PRO A 73 11.53 22.84 -17.52
CA PRO A 73 12.44 21.86 -16.94
C PRO A 73 12.42 20.61 -17.81
N ARG A 74 13.60 20.10 -18.19
CA ARG A 74 13.65 18.79 -18.84
C ARG A 74 13.15 17.78 -17.81
N PRO A 75 12.24 16.86 -18.20
CA PRO A 75 11.80 15.80 -17.31
C PRO A 75 13.01 15.07 -16.71
N LEU A 76 12.97 14.80 -15.40
CA LEU A 76 14.04 14.09 -14.71
C LEU A 76 14.19 12.66 -15.25
N LEU A 77 13.07 12.02 -15.55
CA LEU A 77 13.02 10.75 -16.27
C LEU A 77 12.61 10.98 -17.72
N GLY A 78 13.43 10.47 -18.63
CA GLY A 78 13.19 10.47 -20.08
C GLY A 78 12.39 9.28 -20.64
N PRO A 79 12.32 8.09 -20.00
CA PRO A 79 11.61 6.96 -20.57
C PRO A 79 10.10 7.21 -20.71
N PRO A 80 9.49 6.94 -21.89
CA PRO A 80 8.08 7.19 -22.16
C PRO A 80 7.13 6.21 -21.44
N ASN A 81 7.67 5.20 -20.79
CA ASN A 81 6.99 4.18 -20.01
C ASN A 81 7.05 4.43 -18.48
N THR A 82 7.47 5.63 -18.06
CA THR A 82 7.67 5.96 -16.64
C THR A 82 6.35 6.00 -15.88
N VAL A 83 6.27 5.26 -14.77
CA VAL A 83 5.10 5.24 -13.88
C VAL A 83 5.28 6.24 -12.72
N GLY A 84 4.32 7.13 -12.53
CA GLY A 84 4.23 8.04 -11.39
C GLY A 84 3.38 7.45 -10.26
N VAL A 85 3.95 7.32 -9.07
CA VAL A 85 3.27 6.81 -7.87
C VAL A 85 2.91 7.96 -6.94
N ILE A 86 1.61 8.19 -6.78
CA ILE A 86 1.08 9.14 -5.79
C ILE A 86 0.94 8.40 -4.46
N GLY A 87 1.91 8.60 -3.57
CA GLY A 87 1.97 7.97 -2.26
C GLY A 87 1.72 8.94 -1.10
N GLY A 88 1.98 8.46 0.11
CA GLY A 88 2.03 9.27 1.32
C GLY A 88 0.72 9.46 2.07
N VAL A 89 -0.42 8.95 1.57
CA VAL A 89 -1.61 8.77 2.43
C VAL A 89 -1.29 7.79 3.53
N SER A 90 -0.77 6.62 3.16
CA SER A 90 -0.04 5.71 4.04
C SER A 90 1.37 5.54 3.48
N VAL A 91 2.37 5.98 4.24
CA VAL A 91 3.78 5.76 3.88
C VAL A 91 4.08 4.25 3.85
N PHE A 92 3.45 3.48 4.72
CA PHE A 92 3.60 2.04 4.78
C PHE A 92 3.03 1.35 3.54
N SER A 93 1.80 1.67 3.11
CA SER A 93 1.24 1.15 1.86
C SER A 93 2.12 1.49 0.67
N THR A 94 2.65 2.72 0.65
CA THR A 94 3.55 3.17 -0.42
C THR A 94 4.79 2.29 -0.48
N LEU A 95 5.44 2.04 0.66
CA LEU A 95 6.63 1.18 0.73
C LEU A 95 6.32 -0.27 0.31
N LEU A 96 5.24 -0.86 0.85
CA LEU A 96 4.81 -2.22 0.51
C LEU A 96 4.53 -2.38 -0.99
N PHE A 97 3.89 -1.38 -1.58
CA PHE A 97 3.63 -1.38 -3.01
C PHE A 97 4.92 -1.30 -3.83
N LEU A 98 5.89 -0.45 -3.44
CA LEU A 98 7.16 -0.36 -4.16
C LEU A 98 7.97 -1.65 -4.07
N GLU A 99 7.97 -2.32 -2.91
CA GLU A 99 8.54 -3.64 -2.79
C GLU A 99 7.89 -4.59 -3.80
N LYS A 100 6.55 -4.70 -3.80
CA LYS A 100 5.81 -5.55 -4.74
C LYS A 100 6.09 -5.20 -6.20
N LEU A 101 6.14 -3.92 -6.55
CA LEU A 101 6.43 -3.46 -7.91
C LEU A 101 7.79 -3.97 -8.40
N VAL A 102 8.80 -3.85 -7.55
CA VAL A 102 10.16 -4.34 -7.85
C VAL A 102 10.16 -5.87 -7.98
N TRP A 103 9.59 -6.58 -7.01
CA TRP A 103 9.53 -8.05 -7.03
C TRP A 103 8.78 -8.61 -8.25
N TRP A 104 7.63 -8.03 -8.61
CA TRP A 104 6.87 -8.44 -9.78
C TRP A 104 7.58 -8.10 -11.08
N SER A 105 8.35 -7.01 -11.14
CA SER A 105 9.12 -6.67 -12.34
C SER A 105 10.18 -7.72 -12.64
N PHE A 106 10.87 -8.21 -11.61
CA PHE A 106 11.93 -9.22 -11.76
C PHE A 106 11.41 -10.65 -12.03
N LYS A 107 10.11 -10.91 -11.87
CA LYS A 107 9.56 -12.27 -12.01
C LYS A 107 9.79 -12.87 -13.40
N ASP A 108 9.88 -12.03 -14.43
CA ASP A 108 10.13 -12.43 -15.82
C ASP A 108 11.62 -12.33 -16.21
N GLY A 109 12.53 -12.15 -15.23
CA GLY A 109 13.97 -11.98 -15.47
C GLY A 109 14.36 -10.63 -16.10
N GLN A 110 13.42 -9.68 -16.17
CA GLN A 110 13.64 -8.34 -16.71
C GLN A 110 13.98 -7.33 -15.61
N GLU A 111 14.52 -6.18 -16.01
CA GLU A 111 14.76 -5.06 -15.10
C GLU A 111 13.45 -4.45 -14.57
N SER A 112 13.56 -3.70 -13.48
CA SER A 112 12.44 -2.93 -12.95
C SER A 112 12.00 -1.87 -13.94
N ILE A 113 10.69 -1.65 -14.03
CA ILE A 113 10.16 -0.52 -14.79
C ILE A 113 10.63 0.81 -14.19
N PRO A 114 10.80 1.87 -15.00
CA PRO A 114 11.11 3.20 -14.48
C PRO A 114 9.88 3.77 -13.75
N PHE A 115 10.09 4.30 -12.55
CA PHE A 115 9.04 4.95 -11.78
C PHE A 115 9.54 6.15 -10.97
N VAL A 116 8.66 7.12 -10.72
CA VAL A 116 8.87 8.24 -9.78
C VAL A 116 7.83 8.14 -8.68
N VAL A 117 8.22 8.37 -7.44
CA VAL A 117 7.31 8.36 -6.29
C VAL A 117 7.26 9.75 -5.68
N CYS A 118 6.05 10.25 -5.45
CA CYS A 118 5.83 11.43 -4.62
C CYS A 118 5.09 11.00 -3.36
N SER A 119 5.82 10.84 -2.26
CA SER A 119 5.28 10.46 -0.95
C SER A 119 5.42 11.63 0.01
N ASP A 120 4.29 12.23 0.35
CA ASP A 120 4.21 13.32 1.32
C ASP A 120 3.16 12.93 2.37
N SER A 121 3.64 12.77 3.61
CA SER A 121 2.88 12.34 4.79
C SER A 121 2.10 13.47 5.45
N THR A 122 2.14 14.70 4.92
CA THR A 122 1.29 15.78 5.44
C THR A 122 -0.21 15.49 5.32
N LEU A 123 -0.58 14.50 4.50
CA LEU A 123 -1.93 13.93 4.41
C LEU A 123 -2.35 13.15 5.67
N ASP A 124 -1.41 12.57 6.42
CA ASP A 124 -1.67 11.83 7.67
C ASP A 124 -2.08 12.76 8.82
N LYS A 125 -1.89 14.09 8.69
CA LYS A 125 -2.30 15.05 9.72
C LYS A 125 -3.80 15.38 9.72
N GLY A 126 -4.49 15.10 8.61
CA GLY A 126 -5.94 15.29 8.47
C GLY A 126 -6.74 14.00 8.51
N LEU A 127 -6.05 12.85 8.54
CA LEU A 127 -6.61 11.53 8.73
C LEU A 127 -6.24 11.07 10.15
N PRO A 128 -7.08 10.26 10.83
CA PRO A 128 -6.61 9.61 12.06
C PRO A 128 -5.30 8.87 11.75
N PRO A 129 -4.30 8.87 12.65
CA PRO A 129 -2.98 8.33 12.34
C PRO A 129 -3.14 6.92 11.81
N LEU A 130 -2.68 6.65 10.59
CA LEU A 130 -2.71 5.28 10.05
C LEU A 130 -1.76 4.34 10.81
N THR A 131 -0.95 4.91 11.72
CA THR A 131 -0.15 4.20 12.73
C THR A 131 -0.97 3.79 13.97
N SER A 132 -2.17 4.31 14.16
CA SER A 132 -3.18 3.79 15.09
C SER A 132 -4.19 2.94 14.32
N LEU A 133 -3.88 1.63 14.25
CA LEU A 133 -4.60 0.50 13.64
C LEU A 133 -6.04 0.26 14.16
N SER A 134 -6.78 1.30 14.54
CA SER A 134 -8.18 1.20 14.94
C SER A 134 -8.75 2.59 15.00
N THR A 135 -9.41 3.05 13.93
CA THR A 135 -10.55 3.99 13.93
C THR A 135 -10.80 4.57 12.53
N PHE A 136 -11.32 3.72 11.63
CA PHE A 136 -12.41 4.17 10.76
C PHE A 136 -13.75 3.67 11.33
N SER A 137 -13.84 3.56 12.66
CA SER A 137 -15.11 3.28 13.33
C SER A 137 -16.09 4.40 12.97
N THR A 138 -17.20 4.00 12.36
CA THR A 138 -18.26 4.80 11.76
C THR A 138 -19.12 5.56 12.78
N ASN A 139 -18.51 6.14 13.82
CA ASN A 139 -19.17 7.08 14.72
C ASN A 139 -18.91 8.54 14.36
N SER A 140 -18.35 8.84 13.18
CA SER A 140 -18.32 10.21 12.65
C SER A 140 -19.50 10.49 11.73
N SER A 141 -20.72 10.33 12.26
CA SER A 141 -21.79 11.22 11.83
C SER A 141 -21.38 12.65 12.19
N GLN A 142 -21.18 13.49 11.18
CA GLN A 142 -21.01 14.95 11.29
C GLN A 142 -19.66 15.52 11.76
N HIS A 143 -18.59 15.35 11.00
CA HIS A 143 -17.59 16.42 10.87
C HIS A 143 -17.38 16.69 9.38
N GLY A 144 -17.81 17.87 8.93
CA GLY A 144 -17.51 18.39 7.60
C GLY A 144 -16.01 18.63 7.48
N HIS A 145 -15.25 17.56 7.22
CA HIS A 145 -13.85 17.69 6.88
C HIS A 145 -13.77 18.39 5.52
N ASN A 146 -13.14 19.57 5.51
CA ASN A 146 -12.80 20.22 4.26
C ASN A 146 -11.73 19.36 3.56
N ASP A 147 -12.13 18.60 2.55
CA ASP A 147 -11.24 17.77 1.73
C ASP A 147 -10.33 18.62 0.81
N ALA A 148 -10.58 19.92 0.66
CA ALA A 148 -9.82 20.81 -0.22
C ALA A 148 -8.29 20.74 -0.04
N PRO A 149 -7.70 20.78 1.17
CA PRO A 149 -6.24 20.63 1.34
C PRO A 149 -5.71 19.28 0.85
N ILE A 150 -6.47 18.20 1.02
CA ILE A 150 -6.09 16.86 0.56
C ILE A 150 -6.13 16.82 -0.97
N ILE A 151 -7.24 17.28 -1.57
CA ILE A 151 -7.40 17.36 -3.03
C ILE A 151 -6.30 18.24 -3.66
N GLU A 152 -5.97 19.37 -3.04
CA GLU A 152 -4.90 20.26 -3.51
C GLU A 152 -3.51 19.61 -3.39
N ASN A 153 -3.26 18.83 -2.33
CA ASN A 153 -2.04 18.03 -2.24
C ASN A 153 -1.97 17.00 -3.38
N PHE A 154 -3.05 16.28 -3.67
CA PHE A 154 -3.13 15.35 -4.79
C PHE A 154 -2.87 16.06 -6.14
N LYS A 155 -3.43 17.24 -6.37
CA LYS A 155 -3.19 18.05 -7.56
C LYS A 155 -1.71 18.43 -7.70
N ARG A 156 -1.08 18.92 -6.62
CA ARG A 156 0.36 19.24 -6.62
C ARG A 156 1.24 18.01 -6.89
N LYS A 157 0.93 16.86 -6.30
CA LYS A 157 1.64 15.60 -6.54
C LYS A 157 1.54 15.16 -8.00
N ARG A 158 0.35 15.27 -8.61
CA ARG A 158 0.13 14.97 -10.05
C ARG A 158 1.03 15.85 -10.93
N VAL A 159 1.02 17.16 -10.70
CA VAL A 159 1.85 18.12 -11.45
C VAL A 159 3.33 17.80 -11.29
N PHE A 160 3.79 17.52 -10.07
CA PHE A 160 5.18 17.15 -9.82
C PHE A 160 5.59 15.88 -10.58
N LEU A 161 4.75 14.84 -10.56
CA LEU A 161 5.03 13.58 -11.25
C LEU A 161 5.06 13.74 -12.76
N GLU A 162 4.12 14.51 -13.33
CA GLU A 162 4.10 14.85 -14.76
C GLU A 162 5.36 15.62 -15.17
N GLN A 163 5.75 16.64 -14.40
CA GLN A 163 6.99 17.39 -14.62
C GLN A 163 8.25 16.54 -14.44
N SER A 164 8.17 15.49 -13.62
CA SER A 164 9.27 14.53 -13.43
C SER A 164 9.38 13.52 -14.56
N GLY A 165 8.43 13.47 -15.50
CA GLY A 165 8.46 12.58 -16.66
C GLY A 165 7.51 11.39 -16.57
N ALA A 166 6.65 11.30 -15.55
CA ALA A 166 5.64 10.25 -15.49
C ALA A 166 4.69 10.34 -16.70
N GLN A 167 4.42 9.19 -17.32
CA GLN A 167 3.50 9.05 -18.45
C GLN A 167 2.21 8.29 -18.06
N CYS A 168 2.16 7.79 -16.83
CA CYS A 168 0.97 7.22 -16.20
C CYS A 168 1.02 7.46 -14.69
N LEU A 169 -0.13 7.54 -14.05
CA LEU A 169 -0.26 7.74 -12.61
C LEU A 169 -0.96 6.57 -11.94
N ILE A 170 -0.51 6.23 -10.73
CA ILE A 170 -1.14 5.24 -9.86
C ILE A 170 -1.18 5.73 -8.42
N THR A 171 -2.08 5.18 -7.60
CA THR A 171 -2.04 5.33 -6.15
C THR A 171 -2.21 3.97 -5.46
N PRO A 172 -1.31 3.59 -4.54
CA PRO A 172 -1.39 2.31 -3.83
C PRO A 172 -2.29 2.41 -2.58
N CYS A 173 -3.48 3.01 -2.71
CA CYS A 173 -4.41 3.20 -1.59
C CYS A 173 -5.84 3.32 -2.08
N HIS A 174 -6.73 2.42 -1.63
CA HIS A 174 -8.14 2.41 -2.05
C HIS A 174 -8.92 3.64 -1.55
N ILE A 175 -8.58 4.17 -0.37
CA ILE A 175 -9.23 5.37 0.20
C ILE A 175 -8.91 6.62 -0.64
N SER A 176 -7.68 6.71 -1.13
CA SER A 176 -7.15 7.86 -1.87
C SER A 176 -7.98 8.23 -3.10
N HIS A 177 -8.67 7.24 -3.67
CA HIS A 177 -9.46 7.39 -4.88
C HIS A 177 -10.66 8.34 -4.73
N ARG A 178 -11.21 8.52 -3.53
CA ARG A 178 -12.30 9.49 -3.30
C ARG A 178 -11.88 10.91 -3.70
N TRP A 179 -10.63 11.28 -3.43
CA TRP A 179 -10.09 12.61 -3.73
C TRP A 179 -9.47 12.71 -5.12
N LEU A 180 -9.29 11.59 -5.81
CA LEU A 180 -8.75 11.54 -7.17
C LEU A 180 -9.83 11.69 -8.26
N ASN A 181 -11.10 11.53 -7.90
CA ASN A 181 -12.23 11.56 -8.83
C ASN A 181 -12.65 12.98 -9.27
N ASP A 182 -11.89 13.99 -8.85
CA ASP A 182 -12.03 15.33 -9.41
C ASP A 182 -11.60 15.26 -10.88
N LYS A 183 -12.59 15.30 -11.78
CA LYS A 183 -12.44 15.44 -13.24
C LYS A 183 -11.89 16.83 -13.59
N SER A 184 -10.98 17.37 -12.77
CA SER A 184 -10.29 18.60 -13.08
C SER A 184 -9.54 18.37 -14.39
N GLU A 185 -9.93 19.11 -15.43
CA GLU A 185 -9.43 19.07 -16.81
C GLU A 185 -7.90 19.24 -16.96
N SER A 186 -7.17 19.41 -15.85
CA SER A 186 -5.76 19.76 -15.81
C SER A 186 -4.80 18.58 -15.93
N CYS A 187 -5.18 17.35 -15.59
CA CYS A 187 -4.27 16.20 -15.67
C CYS A 187 -4.57 15.34 -16.90
N ARG A 188 -3.61 15.29 -17.83
CA ARG A 188 -3.73 14.55 -19.10
C ARG A 188 -3.25 13.10 -19.02
N LEU A 189 -2.57 12.73 -17.94
CA LEU A 189 -1.97 11.42 -17.80
C LEU A 189 -3.02 10.34 -17.50
N PRO A 190 -2.91 9.14 -18.12
CA PRO A 190 -3.75 8.02 -17.75
C PRO A 190 -3.53 7.64 -16.29
N PHE A 191 -4.60 7.20 -15.63
CA PHE A 191 -4.58 6.76 -14.24
C PHE A 191 -4.96 5.28 -14.15
N ILE A 192 -4.07 4.43 -13.62
CA ILE A 192 -4.38 3.02 -13.38
C ILE A 192 -5.09 2.90 -12.03
N HIS A 193 -6.36 2.51 -12.09
CA HIS A 193 -7.21 2.40 -10.91
C HIS A 193 -7.11 1.00 -10.29
N VAL A 194 -6.75 0.90 -9.00
CA VAL A 194 -6.56 -0.41 -8.33
C VAL A 194 -7.82 -1.28 -8.38
N GLY A 195 -9.01 -0.69 -8.17
CA GLY A 195 -10.27 -1.40 -8.32
C GLY A 195 -10.50 -2.01 -9.70
N ASP A 196 -10.06 -1.34 -10.77
CA ASP A 196 -10.15 -1.86 -12.13
C ASP A 196 -9.13 -2.97 -12.39
N CYS A 197 -7.95 -2.89 -11.76
CA CYS A 197 -6.97 -3.96 -11.82
C CYS A 197 -7.51 -5.24 -11.19
N VAL A 198 -8.08 -5.14 -9.98
CA VAL A 198 -8.67 -6.29 -9.28
C VAL A 198 -9.84 -6.87 -10.08
N ALA A 199 -10.76 -6.03 -10.55
CA ALA A 199 -11.92 -6.49 -11.33
C ALA A 199 -11.49 -7.18 -12.64
N ARG A 200 -10.45 -6.67 -13.31
CA ARG A 200 -9.89 -7.28 -14.52
C ARG A 200 -9.27 -8.64 -14.25
N GLU A 201 -8.47 -8.77 -13.20
CA GLU A 201 -7.86 -10.07 -12.85
C GLU A 201 -8.89 -11.12 -12.48
N LEU A 202 -9.93 -10.73 -11.73
CA LEU A 202 -11.05 -11.62 -11.40
C LEU A 202 -11.79 -12.09 -12.66
N LYS A 203 -11.96 -11.21 -13.63
CA LYS A 203 -12.56 -11.56 -14.93
C LYS A 203 -11.67 -12.52 -15.72
N GLU A 204 -10.38 -12.24 -15.79
CA GLU A 204 -9.39 -13.08 -16.48
C GLU A 204 -9.26 -14.48 -15.82
N ALA A 205 -9.54 -14.59 -14.52
CA ALA A 205 -9.56 -15.86 -13.81
C ALA A 205 -10.69 -16.81 -14.24
N ASN A 206 -11.69 -16.34 -15.00
CA ASN A 206 -12.79 -17.15 -15.56
C ASN A 206 -13.46 -18.09 -14.53
N LEU A 207 -13.73 -17.53 -13.34
CA LEU A 207 -14.32 -18.25 -12.23
C LEU A 207 -15.76 -18.70 -12.57
N LYS A 208 -16.17 -19.85 -12.03
CA LYS A 208 -17.55 -20.34 -12.14
C LYS A 208 -18.30 -20.12 -10.83
N PRO A 209 -19.59 -19.75 -10.86
CA PRO A 209 -20.41 -19.67 -9.65
C PRO A 209 -20.38 -21.00 -8.88
N LEU A 210 -20.34 -20.91 -7.56
CA LEU A 210 -20.38 -22.09 -6.68
C LEU A 210 -21.81 -22.59 -6.42
N GLU A 211 -22.80 -21.71 -6.60
CA GLU A 211 -24.22 -22.00 -6.41
C GLU A 211 -24.96 -21.90 -7.75
N ALA A 212 -25.91 -22.80 -8.00
CA ALA A 212 -26.66 -22.82 -9.24
C ALA A 212 -27.56 -21.58 -9.33
N GLY A 213 -27.46 -20.84 -10.45
CA GLY A 213 -28.25 -19.63 -10.67
C GLY A 213 -27.73 -18.37 -9.97
N SER A 214 -26.55 -18.41 -9.33
CA SER A 214 -25.90 -17.23 -8.76
C SER A 214 -24.82 -16.67 -9.69
N ASN A 215 -24.41 -15.43 -9.45
CA ASN A 215 -23.17 -14.90 -10.01
C ASN A 215 -21.94 -15.49 -9.28
N VAL A 216 -20.75 -15.23 -9.82
CA VAL A 216 -19.49 -15.47 -9.10
C VAL A 216 -19.43 -14.52 -7.91
N ARG A 217 -19.12 -15.06 -6.73
CA ARG A 217 -19.14 -14.32 -5.47
C ARG A 217 -17.73 -14.04 -5.01
N ILE A 218 -17.43 -12.78 -4.66
CA ILE A 218 -16.11 -12.32 -4.25
C ILE A 218 -16.18 -11.82 -2.82
N GLY A 219 -15.42 -12.46 -1.93
CA GLY A 219 -15.26 -12.04 -0.55
C GLY A 219 -14.45 -10.75 -0.48
N LEU A 220 -14.84 -9.82 0.39
CA LEU A 220 -14.09 -8.59 0.64
C LEU A 220 -13.73 -8.54 2.13
N LEU A 221 -12.44 -8.57 2.43
CA LEU A 221 -11.93 -8.51 3.79
C LEU A 221 -11.13 -7.23 4.01
N ALA A 222 -11.64 -6.39 4.90
CA ALA A 222 -11.05 -5.10 5.27
C ALA A 222 -11.31 -4.80 6.75
N THR A 223 -10.41 -4.04 7.37
CA THR A 223 -10.58 -3.45 8.70
C THR A 223 -11.78 -2.49 8.74
N ASP A 224 -11.99 -1.72 7.68
CA ASP A 224 -13.24 -1.00 7.41
C ASP A 224 -13.94 -1.59 6.18
N THR A 225 -14.84 -2.54 6.46
CA THR A 225 -15.59 -3.26 5.42
C THR A 225 -16.56 -2.33 4.69
N SER A 226 -17.10 -1.30 5.34
CA SER A 226 -18.05 -0.36 4.71
C SER A 226 -17.37 0.50 3.65
N THR A 227 -16.25 1.13 4.01
CA THR A 227 -15.48 1.95 3.07
C THR A 227 -14.93 1.11 1.93
N ALA A 228 -14.42 -0.09 2.21
CA ALA A 228 -13.94 -1.00 1.18
C ALA A 228 -15.06 -1.43 0.23
N ALA A 229 -16.24 -1.81 0.76
CA ALA A 229 -17.38 -2.22 -0.05
C ALA A 229 -17.84 -1.08 -0.96
N ASN A 230 -17.96 0.14 -0.44
CA ASN A 230 -18.32 1.30 -1.25
C ASN A 230 -17.31 1.58 -2.38
N PHE A 231 -16.02 1.26 -2.19
CA PHE A 231 -15.00 1.44 -3.21
C PHE A 231 -15.00 0.36 -4.30
N TYR A 232 -15.23 -0.91 -3.93
CA TYR A 232 -15.15 -2.04 -4.86
C TYR A 232 -16.49 -2.47 -5.48
N ASN A 233 -17.62 -2.25 -4.80
CA ASN A 233 -18.93 -2.82 -5.19
C ASN A 233 -19.31 -2.51 -6.63
N GLU A 234 -19.35 -1.24 -7.01
CA GLU A 234 -19.78 -0.83 -8.36
C GLU A 234 -18.92 -1.48 -9.44
N ARG A 235 -17.59 -1.50 -9.26
CA ARG A 235 -16.66 -2.05 -10.24
C ARG A 235 -16.77 -3.56 -10.38
N LEU A 236 -16.97 -4.27 -9.26
CA LEU A 236 -17.14 -5.72 -9.26
C LEU A 236 -18.51 -6.11 -9.85
N GLN A 237 -19.59 -5.42 -9.47
CA GLN A 237 -20.92 -5.64 -10.02
C GLN A 237 -20.99 -5.37 -11.53
N ASN A 238 -20.31 -4.32 -12.01
CA ASN A 238 -20.20 -4.03 -13.44
C ASN A 238 -19.48 -5.14 -14.25
N GLN A 239 -18.74 -6.03 -13.60
CA GLN A 239 -18.15 -7.23 -14.22
C GLN A 239 -18.96 -8.50 -13.96
N GLY A 240 -20.14 -8.41 -13.34
CA GLY A 240 -21.01 -9.55 -13.04
C GLY A 240 -20.61 -10.31 -11.78
N PHE A 241 -19.91 -9.67 -10.84
CA PHE A 241 -19.55 -10.26 -9.54
C PHE A 241 -20.46 -9.76 -8.42
N ASP A 242 -20.84 -10.69 -7.53
CA ASP A 242 -21.50 -10.34 -6.27
C ASP A 242 -20.46 -10.22 -5.16
N VAL A 243 -20.60 -9.22 -4.29
CA VAL A 243 -19.67 -9.00 -3.17
C VAL A 243 -20.21 -9.63 -1.90
N VAL A 244 -19.35 -10.39 -1.21
CA VAL A 244 -19.66 -11.04 0.08
C VAL A 244 -18.82 -10.40 1.17
N LEU A 245 -19.50 -9.86 2.18
CA LEU A 245 -18.86 -9.21 3.32
C LEU A 245 -18.88 -10.13 4.54
N PRO A 246 -17.86 -10.06 5.43
CA PRO A 246 -17.95 -10.69 6.75
C PRO A 246 -19.18 -10.15 7.50
N ASP A 247 -19.80 -11.00 8.30
CA ASP A 247 -20.88 -10.56 9.19
C ASP A 247 -20.30 -9.87 10.44
N GLU A 248 -21.16 -9.25 11.23
CA GLU A 248 -20.78 -8.51 12.44
C GLU A 248 -20.01 -9.39 13.43
N ALA A 249 -20.47 -10.63 13.65
CA ALA A 249 -19.79 -11.58 14.52
C ALA A 249 -18.37 -11.93 14.03
N THR A 250 -18.18 -12.11 12.72
CA THR A 250 -16.86 -12.34 12.12
C THR A 250 -15.98 -11.11 12.29
N MET A 251 -16.53 -9.91 12.14
CA MET A 251 -15.78 -8.67 12.35
C MET A 251 -15.32 -8.55 13.80
N ASP A 252 -16.23 -8.69 14.76
CA ASP A 252 -15.98 -8.44 16.18
C ASP A 252 -15.12 -9.52 16.85
N HIS A 253 -15.25 -10.77 16.42
CA HIS A 253 -14.58 -11.89 17.08
C HIS A 253 -13.37 -12.45 16.31
N ILE A 254 -13.18 -12.05 15.06
CA ILE A 254 -12.07 -12.56 14.25
C ILE A 254 -11.23 -11.42 13.67
N VAL A 255 -11.84 -10.52 12.89
CA VAL A 255 -11.09 -9.49 12.14
C VAL A 255 -10.48 -8.45 13.08
N VAL A 256 -11.29 -7.87 13.96
CA VAL A 256 -10.81 -6.89 14.95
C VAL A 256 -9.75 -7.52 15.88
N PRO A 257 -9.96 -8.71 16.48
CA PRO A 257 -8.92 -9.39 17.25
C PRO A 257 -7.64 -9.72 16.46
N ALA A 258 -7.73 -10.00 15.15
CA ALA A 258 -6.54 -10.24 14.32
C ALA A 258 -5.65 -9.00 14.26
N VAL A 259 -6.27 -7.84 14.08
CA VAL A 259 -5.60 -6.53 14.04
C VAL A 259 -5.03 -6.18 15.41
N GLU A 260 -5.77 -6.45 16.50
CA GLU A 260 -5.27 -6.27 17.85
C GLU A 260 -4.07 -7.16 18.17
N ALA A 261 -4.07 -8.42 17.71
CA ALA A 261 -2.95 -9.33 17.85
C ALA A 261 -1.71 -8.78 17.11
N LEU A 262 -1.89 -8.26 15.89
CA LEU A 262 -0.83 -7.60 15.12
C LEU A 262 -0.26 -6.39 15.88
N ASN A 263 -1.12 -5.56 16.48
CA ASN A 263 -0.71 -4.43 17.32
C ASN A 263 0.11 -4.85 18.54
N LYS A 264 -0.23 -6.01 19.12
CA LYS A 264 0.50 -6.63 20.23
C LYS A 264 1.74 -7.41 19.78
N ARG A 265 2.07 -7.38 18.47
CA ARG A 265 3.16 -8.14 17.82
C ARG A 265 2.99 -9.66 17.91
N ASP A 266 1.78 -10.14 18.16
CA ASP A 266 1.42 -11.55 18.06
C ASP A 266 1.08 -11.89 16.61
N LEU A 267 2.13 -12.13 15.82
CA LEU A 267 1.99 -12.46 14.40
C LEU A 267 1.28 -13.79 14.16
N GLU A 268 1.44 -14.75 15.07
CA GLU A 268 0.85 -16.08 14.91
C GLU A 268 -0.64 -16.04 15.22
N GLY A 269 -1.05 -15.35 16.29
CA GLY A 269 -2.46 -15.10 16.59
C GLY A 269 -3.15 -14.34 15.46
N ALA A 270 -2.55 -13.24 15.00
CA ALA A 270 -3.07 -12.44 13.88
C ALA A 270 -3.24 -13.28 12.61
N ARG A 271 -2.23 -14.10 12.27
CA ARG A 271 -2.26 -14.99 11.11
C ARG A 271 -3.36 -16.03 11.22
N ASN A 272 -3.49 -16.69 12.38
CA ASN A 272 -4.51 -17.73 12.57
C ASN A 272 -5.91 -17.15 12.45
N LEU A 273 -6.15 -15.96 13.01
CA LEU A 273 -7.42 -15.26 12.87
C LEU A 273 -7.68 -14.82 11.42
N LEU A 274 -6.67 -14.35 10.69
CA LEU A 274 -6.82 -14.04 9.26
C LEU A 274 -7.19 -15.28 8.44
N ARG A 275 -6.57 -16.44 8.70
CA ARG A 275 -6.93 -17.70 8.03
C ARG A 275 -8.40 -18.05 8.27
N ILE A 276 -8.87 -17.90 9.50
CA ILE A 276 -10.27 -18.15 9.86
C ILE A 276 -11.19 -17.17 9.12
N ALA A 277 -10.87 -15.87 9.10
CA ALA A 277 -11.67 -14.86 8.41
C ALA A 277 -11.81 -15.15 6.91
N VAL A 278 -10.70 -15.52 6.24
CA VAL A 278 -10.72 -15.95 4.83
C VAL A 278 -11.59 -17.19 4.67
N HIS A 279 -11.44 -18.19 5.55
CA HIS A 279 -12.21 -19.43 5.47
C HIS A 279 -13.71 -19.22 5.65
N VAL A 280 -14.12 -18.33 6.56
CA VAL A 280 -15.53 -17.96 6.75
C VAL A 280 -16.14 -17.45 5.44
N LEU A 281 -15.44 -16.57 4.71
CA LEU A 281 -15.92 -16.07 3.42
C LEU A 281 -16.00 -17.18 2.36
N LEU A 282 -15.01 -18.07 2.32
CA LEU A 282 -15.02 -19.21 1.38
C LEU A 282 -16.17 -20.18 1.65
N VAL A 283 -16.46 -20.48 2.93
CA VAL A 283 -17.61 -21.32 3.34
C VAL A 283 -18.93 -20.63 3.01
N ARG A 284 -18.98 -19.30 3.00
CA ARG A 284 -20.12 -18.49 2.52
C ARG A 284 -20.16 -18.35 0.99
N ALA A 285 -19.63 -19.35 0.30
CA ALA A 285 -19.60 -19.48 -1.15
C ALA A 285 -18.86 -18.37 -1.91
N ALA A 286 -17.90 -17.68 -1.28
CA ALA A 286 -16.98 -16.82 -2.03
C ALA A 286 -15.97 -17.65 -2.83
N ASN A 287 -15.80 -17.33 -4.12
CA ASN A 287 -14.82 -17.96 -5.00
C ASN A 287 -13.38 -17.57 -4.66
N MET A 288 -13.19 -16.28 -4.34
CA MET A 288 -11.93 -15.64 -3.96
C MET A 288 -12.20 -14.54 -2.95
N VAL A 289 -11.18 -14.16 -2.18
CA VAL A 289 -11.25 -13.10 -1.17
C VAL A 289 -10.24 -12.00 -1.49
N ILE A 290 -10.71 -10.75 -1.59
CA ILE A 290 -9.84 -9.59 -1.73
C ILE A 290 -9.39 -9.14 -0.33
N LEU A 291 -8.07 -9.03 -0.11
CA LEU A 291 -7.47 -8.54 1.13
C LEU A 291 -7.13 -7.05 0.97
N VAL A 292 -7.99 -6.17 1.47
CA VAL A 292 -7.94 -4.74 1.13
C VAL A 292 -7.03 -3.92 2.06
N SER A 293 -6.90 -4.37 3.30
CA SER A 293 -6.24 -3.63 4.37
C SER A 293 -4.77 -4.02 4.51
N ASP A 294 -3.92 -3.02 4.78
CA ASP A 294 -2.46 -3.16 4.92
C ASP A 294 -2.08 -4.19 5.99
N GLU A 295 -2.90 -4.30 7.03
CA GLU A 295 -2.77 -5.21 8.17
C GLU A 295 -2.77 -6.68 7.75
N PHE A 296 -3.44 -7.01 6.65
CA PHE A 296 -3.52 -8.38 6.15
C PHE A 296 -2.42 -8.70 5.15
N LEU A 297 -1.75 -7.66 4.62
CA LEU A 297 -0.69 -7.82 3.63
C LEU A 297 0.53 -8.49 4.26
N ASN A 298 1.09 -9.49 3.57
CA ASN A 298 2.24 -10.27 4.03
C ASN A 298 2.07 -11.02 5.37
N LEU A 299 0.86 -11.08 5.93
CA LEU A 299 0.60 -11.79 7.19
C LEU A 299 0.60 -13.32 7.00
N LEU A 300 0.04 -13.78 5.88
CA LEU A 300 0.12 -15.18 5.45
C LEU A 300 1.51 -15.44 4.81
N PRO A 301 2.15 -16.58 5.13
CA PRO A 301 3.42 -16.93 4.52
C PRO A 301 3.25 -17.27 3.02
N PRO A 302 4.28 -17.09 2.16
CA PRO A 302 4.14 -17.24 0.70
C PRO A 302 3.68 -18.63 0.22
N ASP A 303 3.91 -19.66 1.01
CA ASP A 303 3.52 -21.05 0.78
C ASP A 303 2.13 -21.40 1.34
N ASP A 304 1.44 -20.46 1.99
CA ASP A 304 0.12 -20.68 2.53
C ASP A 304 -0.89 -21.01 1.41
N PRO A 305 -1.59 -22.14 1.47
CA PRO A 305 -2.52 -22.55 0.41
C PRO A 305 -3.69 -21.57 0.25
N LEU A 306 -4.05 -20.81 1.29
CA LEU A 306 -5.13 -19.82 1.20
C LEU A 306 -4.76 -18.64 0.30
N LEU A 307 -3.48 -18.33 0.10
CA LEU A 307 -3.08 -17.25 -0.81
C LEU A 307 -3.56 -17.49 -2.25
N LYS A 308 -3.73 -18.76 -2.67
CA LYS A 308 -4.30 -19.10 -3.99
C LYS A 308 -5.79 -18.74 -4.12
N LYS A 309 -6.45 -18.47 -3.00
CA LYS A 309 -7.84 -18.03 -2.91
C LYS A 309 -7.96 -16.56 -2.54
N CYS A 310 -6.84 -15.85 -2.43
CA CYS A 310 -6.81 -14.44 -2.09
C CYS A 310 -6.33 -13.60 -3.29
N ILE A 311 -6.79 -12.36 -3.34
CA ILE A 311 -6.23 -11.32 -4.21
C ILE A 311 -5.76 -10.19 -3.32
N ASP A 312 -4.50 -9.81 -3.51
CA ASP A 312 -3.92 -8.60 -2.97
C ASP A 312 -4.06 -7.48 -4.03
N PRO A 313 -4.81 -6.40 -3.74
CA PRO A 313 -4.95 -5.27 -4.65
C PRO A 313 -3.64 -4.60 -5.04
N MET A 314 -2.62 -4.59 -4.17
CA MET A 314 -1.31 -4.02 -4.50
C MET A 314 -0.55 -4.89 -5.49
N ASP A 315 -0.67 -6.21 -5.39
CA ASP A 315 -0.10 -7.12 -6.38
C ASP A 315 -0.79 -6.94 -7.74
N ALA A 316 -2.11 -6.79 -7.75
CA ALA A 316 -2.87 -6.51 -8.98
C ALA A 316 -2.48 -5.16 -9.61
N LEU A 317 -2.32 -4.13 -8.78
CA LEU A 317 -1.86 -2.81 -9.23
C LEU A 317 -0.44 -2.86 -9.80
N ALA A 318 0.48 -3.58 -9.14
CA ALA A 318 1.86 -3.72 -9.58
C ALA A 318 1.94 -4.42 -10.94
N ARG A 319 1.25 -5.55 -11.11
CA ARG A 319 1.19 -6.27 -12.39
C ARG A 319 0.60 -5.41 -13.50
N ALA A 320 -0.45 -4.64 -13.21
CA ALA A 320 -1.05 -3.73 -14.18
C ALA A 320 -0.11 -2.59 -14.59
N ALA A 321 0.62 -2.00 -13.64
CA ALA A 321 1.61 -0.95 -13.90
C ALA A 321 2.76 -1.47 -14.78
N ILE A 322 3.26 -2.68 -14.49
CA ILE A 322 4.32 -3.33 -15.27
C ILE A 322 3.82 -3.62 -16.69
N LYS A 323 2.62 -4.21 -16.82
CA LYS A 323 2.01 -4.49 -18.12
C LYS A 323 1.86 -3.22 -18.96
N TRP A 324 1.40 -2.13 -18.36
CA TRP A 324 1.26 -0.84 -19.03
C TRP A 324 2.62 -0.31 -19.48
N SER A 325 3.60 -0.23 -18.58
CA SER A 325 4.94 0.31 -18.85
C SER A 325 5.62 -0.43 -20.01
N ARG A 326 5.65 -1.78 -19.94
CA ARG A 326 6.27 -2.61 -20.99
C ARG A 326 5.53 -2.54 -22.33
N SER A 327 4.21 -2.33 -22.32
CA SER A 327 3.45 -2.19 -23.57
C SER A 327 3.79 -0.87 -24.28
N THR A 328 4.04 0.19 -23.51
CA THR A 328 4.41 1.51 -24.01
C THR A 328 5.85 1.55 -24.55
N ASP A 329 6.79 0.83 -23.94
CA ASP A 329 8.16 0.69 -24.49
C ASP A 329 8.18 0.07 -25.88
N ASN A 330 7.47 -1.04 -26.04
CA ASN A 330 7.42 -1.79 -27.30
C ASN A 330 6.80 -0.99 -28.44
N LEU A 331 5.91 -0.03 -28.14
CA LEU A 331 5.34 0.87 -29.13
C LEU A 331 6.38 1.88 -29.64
N HIS A 332 7.30 2.33 -28.77
CA HIS A 332 8.33 3.29 -29.13
C HIS A 332 9.56 2.68 -29.79
N GLU A 333 9.92 1.42 -29.51
CA GLU A 333 10.97 0.73 -30.27
C GLU A 333 10.58 0.42 -31.73
N ARG A 334 9.28 0.44 -32.05
CA ARG A 334 8.74 0.14 -33.38
C ARG A 334 8.43 1.37 -34.25
N THR A 335 8.57 2.58 -33.71
CA THR A 335 8.33 3.87 -34.41
C THR A 335 9.65 4.60 -34.65
#